data_AF-A0A3C1ZE09-F1
#
_entry.id   AF-A0A3C1ZE09-F1
#
_cell.length_a   1.000
_cell.length_b   1.000
_cell.length_c   1.000
_cell.angle_alpha   90.00
_cell.angle_beta   90.00
_cell.angle_gamma   90.00
#
_symmetry.space_group_name_H-M   'P 1'
#
loop_
_entity.id
_entity.type
_entity.pdbx_description
1 polymer ?
#
loop_
_entity_poly.entity_id
_entity_poly.type
_entity_poly.pdbx_seq_one_letter_code
_entity_poly.pdbx_strand_id
1 'polypeptide(L)'
;IWLPLTTEASQTGTNMLAYALNSFTDLRNISEGACYYDREQAKFIRPTDVYPIKLGRPYLRADDATVAEWTVDFFKRGDVNLDSEVSVADITSLVNIVLTNESPIDAADFPSADLNGDGEVGVADVTSLVNLLLEQE
;
A
#
# COMPACT_ATOMS: atom_id res chain seq x y z
N ILE A 1 -10.81 -3.80 0.91
CA ILE A 1 -10.56 -3.03 -0.33
C ILE A 1 -11.66 -3.41 -1.33
N TRP A 2 -12.69 -2.57 -1.46
CA TRP A 2 -13.70 -2.69 -2.52
C TRP A 2 -13.12 -2.01 -3.76
N LEU A 3 -13.04 -2.69 -4.91
CA LEU A 3 -12.59 -2.09 -6.16
C LEU A 3 -13.62 -2.34 -7.26
N PRO A 4 -13.97 -1.33 -8.07
CA PRO A 4 -14.94 -1.47 -9.14
C PRO A 4 -14.42 -2.41 -10.23
N LEU A 5 -15.29 -3.29 -10.74
CA LEU A 5 -15.04 -3.99 -12.00
C LEU A 5 -15.08 -2.96 -13.13
N THR A 6 -13.93 -2.58 -13.67
CA THR A 6 -13.88 -1.93 -14.98
C THR A 6 -13.63 -3.01 -16.03
N THR A 7 -14.66 -3.32 -16.80
CA THR A 7 -14.66 -4.31 -17.89
C THR A 7 -14.08 -3.80 -19.21
N GLU A 8 -13.45 -2.62 -19.24
CA GLU A 8 -13.02 -2.03 -20.51
C GLU A 8 -11.54 -1.66 -20.51
N ALA A 9 -10.82 -2.35 -21.39
CA ALA A 9 -9.52 -1.97 -21.89
C ALA A 9 -9.64 -0.66 -22.67
N SER A 10 -9.09 0.44 -22.13
CA SER A 10 -8.47 1.56 -22.86
C SER A 10 -8.27 2.74 -21.91
N GLN A 11 -7.22 2.68 -21.08
CA GLN A 11 -6.52 3.88 -20.63
C GLN A 11 -5.04 3.53 -20.58
N THR A 12 -4.31 3.88 -21.64
CA THR A 12 -2.84 3.90 -21.63
C THR A 12 -2.41 4.91 -20.56
N GLY A 13 -1.91 4.40 -19.43
CA GLY A 13 -1.31 5.23 -18.37
C GLY A 13 -1.80 4.97 -16.95
N THR A 14 -2.34 3.79 -16.61
CA THR A 14 -2.70 3.50 -15.21
C THR A 14 -2.29 2.09 -14.82
N ASN A 15 -1.40 2.01 -13.83
CA ASN A 15 -1.11 0.76 -13.14
C ASN A 15 -2.39 0.21 -12.52
N MET A 16 -2.70 -1.05 -12.82
CA MET A 16 -3.96 -1.66 -12.40
C MET A 16 -3.71 -2.99 -11.71
N LEU A 17 -4.38 -3.20 -10.57
CA LEU A 17 -4.53 -4.53 -10.00
C LEU A 17 -5.50 -5.34 -10.86
N ALA A 18 -4.99 -6.40 -11.47
CA ALA A 18 -5.73 -7.35 -12.29
C ALA A 18 -5.74 -8.73 -11.63
N TYR A 19 -6.54 -9.66 -12.16
CA TYR A 19 -6.56 -11.05 -11.71
C TYR A 19 -6.52 -11.99 -12.93
N ALA A 20 -5.90 -13.16 -12.77
CA ALA A 20 -5.89 -14.17 -13.83
C ALA A 20 -7.32 -14.64 -14.12
N LEU A 21 -7.80 -14.39 -15.33
CA LEU A 21 -9.09 -14.85 -15.85
C LEU A 21 -9.05 -16.27 -16.41
N ASN A 22 -7.84 -16.78 -16.69
CA ASN A 22 -7.62 -18.10 -17.27
C ASN A 22 -6.81 -18.98 -16.31
N SER A 23 -6.90 -20.30 -16.51
CA SER A 23 -6.15 -21.30 -15.74
C SER A 23 -4.63 -21.22 -15.94
N PHE A 24 -4.18 -20.55 -16.99
CA PHE A 24 -2.77 -20.35 -17.32
C PHE A 24 -2.57 -18.97 -17.93
N THR A 25 -2.09 -18.02 -17.12
CA THR A 25 -1.64 -16.70 -17.60
C THR A 25 -0.16 -16.58 -17.27
N ASP A 26 0.68 -16.47 -18.30
CA ASP A 26 2.11 -16.20 -18.13
C ASP A 26 2.37 -14.70 -18.10
N LEU A 27 2.80 -14.20 -16.94
CA LEU A 27 3.00 -12.76 -16.72
C LEU A 27 4.14 -12.18 -17.54
N ARG A 28 5.14 -12.97 -17.93
CA ARG A 28 6.28 -12.48 -18.75
C ARG A 28 5.83 -11.99 -20.12
N ASN A 29 4.82 -12.65 -20.69
CA ASN A 29 4.41 -12.47 -22.07
C ASN A 29 3.24 -11.48 -22.25
N ILE A 30 2.91 -10.72 -21.20
CA ILE A 30 1.90 -9.66 -21.27
C ILE A 30 2.56 -8.40 -21.87
N SER A 31 1.96 -7.88 -22.95
CA SER A 31 2.49 -6.76 -23.74
C SER A 31 2.69 -5.47 -22.94
N GLU A 32 1.84 -5.24 -21.95
CA GLU A 32 1.84 -4.03 -21.12
C GLU A 32 2.58 -4.21 -19.81
N GLY A 33 3.49 -5.19 -19.69
CA GLY A 33 4.21 -5.45 -18.44
C GLY A 33 3.30 -6.02 -17.34
N ALA A 34 3.79 -7.01 -16.61
CA ALA A 34 3.07 -7.54 -15.47
C ALA A 34 4.01 -7.97 -14.36
N CYS A 35 3.63 -7.66 -13.13
CA CYS A 35 4.39 -7.95 -11.92
C CYS A 35 3.56 -8.82 -10.97
N TYR A 36 4.19 -9.86 -10.42
CA TYR A 36 3.59 -10.64 -9.33
C TYR A 36 3.94 -10.00 -8.00
N TYR A 37 3.09 -10.18 -6.99
CA TYR A 37 3.38 -9.72 -5.64
C TYR A 37 4.22 -10.76 -4.88
N ASP A 38 5.45 -10.39 -4.55
CA ASP A 38 6.33 -11.09 -3.62
C ASP A 38 6.03 -10.63 -2.19
N ARG A 39 5.54 -11.56 -1.37
CA ARG A 39 5.14 -11.29 0.02
C ARG A 39 6.33 -11.15 0.96
N GLU A 40 7.45 -11.81 0.67
CA GLU A 40 8.63 -11.77 1.53
C GLU A 40 9.35 -10.44 1.38
N GLN A 41 9.39 -9.93 0.15
CA GLN A 41 10.07 -8.68 -0.19
C GLN A 41 9.14 -7.46 -0.18
N ALA A 42 7.83 -7.66 0.01
CA ALA A 42 6.84 -6.58 -0.08
C ALA A 42 6.92 -5.80 -1.40
N LYS A 43 7.13 -6.52 -2.51
CA LYS A 43 7.35 -5.91 -3.84
C LYS A 43 6.48 -6.52 -4.92
N PHE A 44 6.06 -5.71 -5.88
CA PHE A 44 5.64 -6.22 -7.17
C PHE A 44 6.85 -6.39 -8.08
N ILE A 45 7.16 -7.63 -8.44
CA ILE A 45 8.36 -7.99 -9.19
C ILE A 45 7.98 -8.43 -10.59
N ARG A 46 8.70 -7.90 -11.59
CA ARG A 46 8.58 -8.37 -12.97
C ARG A 46 9.28 -9.73 -13.12
N PRO A 47 8.60 -10.75 -13.67
CA PRO A 47 9.21 -12.05 -13.86
C PRO A 47 10.30 -12.01 -14.97
N THR A 48 11.48 -12.52 -14.65
CA THR A 48 12.63 -12.66 -15.56
C THR A 48 12.59 -13.93 -16.41
N ASP A 49 11.66 -14.84 -16.11
CA ASP A 49 11.41 -16.10 -16.81
C ASP A 49 9.89 -16.35 -16.92
N VAL A 50 9.50 -17.42 -17.60
CA VAL A 50 8.09 -17.84 -17.70
C VAL A 50 7.50 -18.00 -16.30
N TYR A 51 6.46 -17.21 -15.99
CA TYR A 51 5.84 -17.18 -14.67
C TYR A 51 4.32 -17.35 -14.78
N PRO A 52 3.83 -18.60 -14.77
CA PRO A 52 2.41 -18.88 -14.87
C PRO A 52 1.72 -18.61 -13.53
N ILE A 53 0.78 -17.66 -13.53
CA ILE A 53 -0.10 -17.43 -12.38
C ILE A 53 -1.37 -18.28 -12.48
N LYS A 54 -1.81 -18.76 -11.31
CA LYS A 54 -3.05 -19.53 -11.17
C LYS A 54 -4.27 -18.63 -11.34
N LEU A 55 -5.35 -19.20 -11.86
CA LEU A 55 -6.67 -18.57 -11.93
C LEU A 55 -7.04 -17.88 -10.62
N GLY A 56 -7.54 -16.65 -10.72
CA GLY A 56 -7.97 -15.84 -9.57
C GLY A 56 -6.83 -15.22 -8.75
N ARG A 57 -5.55 -15.46 -9.08
CA ARG A 57 -4.46 -14.75 -8.41
C ARG A 57 -4.33 -13.32 -8.94
N PRO A 58 -4.21 -12.32 -8.06
CA PRO A 58 -3.99 -10.95 -8.47
C PRO A 58 -2.56 -10.75 -8.95
N TYR A 59 -2.39 -9.81 -9.86
CA TYR A 59 -1.10 -9.31 -10.34
C TYR A 59 -1.24 -7.82 -10.69
N LEU A 60 -0.12 -7.11 -10.74
CA LEU A 60 -0.08 -5.72 -11.18
C LEU A 60 0.18 -5.68 -12.68
N ARG A 61 -0.66 -4.98 -13.43
CA ARG A 61 -0.37 -4.58 -14.81
C ARG A 61 0.31 -3.22 -14.74
N ALA A 62 1.53 -3.13 -15.26
CA ALA A 62 2.40 -1.97 -15.05
C ALA A 62 2.71 -1.29 -16.38
N ASP A 63 2.18 -0.09 -16.60
CA ASP A 63 2.30 0.63 -17.88
C ASP A 63 3.74 0.86 -18.33
N ASP A 64 4.65 1.10 -17.39
CA ASP A 64 6.08 1.18 -17.62
C ASP A 64 6.75 -0.21 -17.53
N ALA A 65 6.91 -0.81 -18.70
CA ALA A 65 7.63 -2.06 -18.87
C ALA A 65 9.14 -1.98 -18.58
N THR A 66 9.70 -0.81 -18.25
CA THR A 66 11.14 -0.67 -17.94
C THR A 66 11.45 -0.82 -16.45
N VAL A 67 10.44 -0.70 -15.57
CA VAL A 67 10.60 -0.86 -14.13
C VAL A 67 10.62 -2.34 -13.77
N ALA A 68 11.70 -2.80 -13.13
CA ALA A 68 11.88 -4.20 -12.74
C ALA A 68 11.10 -4.57 -11.47
N GLU A 69 10.93 -3.63 -10.55
CA GLU A 69 10.33 -3.83 -9.23
C GLU A 69 9.61 -2.58 -8.77
N TRP A 70 8.46 -2.76 -8.10
CA TRP A 70 7.76 -1.71 -7.38
C TRP A 70 7.69 -2.10 -5.91
N THR A 71 8.18 -1.24 -5.03
CA THR A 71 8.07 -1.46 -3.59
C THR A 71 6.68 -1.08 -3.11
N VAL A 72 6.10 -1.91 -2.24
CA VAL A 72 4.90 -1.59 -1.49
C VAL A 72 5.35 -1.28 -0.08
N ASP A 73 5.21 -0.01 0.33
CA ASP A 73 5.49 0.35 1.71
C ASP A 73 4.34 -0.15 2.59
N PHE A 74 4.65 -1.10 3.46
CA PHE A 74 3.73 -1.56 4.50
C PHE A 74 3.94 -0.71 5.74
N PHE A 75 3.12 0.33 5.88
CA PHE A 75 3.05 1.08 7.12
C PHE A 75 2.25 0.28 8.14
N LYS A 76 2.83 0.05 9.31
CA LYS A 76 2.10 -0.50 10.45
C LYS A 76 1.23 0.63 11.02
N ARG A 77 -0.08 0.39 11.12
CA ARG A 77 -1.00 1.37 11.68
C ARG A 77 -0.57 1.73 13.11
N GLY A 78 -0.33 3.01 13.38
CA GLY A 78 0.11 3.51 14.68
C GLY A 78 1.62 3.56 14.89
N ASP A 79 2.42 3.03 13.95
CA ASP A 79 3.89 3.16 13.94
C ASP A 79 4.26 4.45 13.21
N VAL A 80 4.22 5.56 13.96
CA VAL A 80 4.38 6.92 13.41
C VAL A 80 5.86 7.26 13.25
N ASN A 81 6.74 6.68 14.07
CA ASN A 81 8.18 6.90 13.99
C ASN A 81 8.90 5.91 13.05
N LEU A 82 8.18 4.93 12.51
CA LEU A 82 8.65 3.89 11.58
C LEU A 82 9.76 3.00 12.17
N ASP A 83 9.70 2.76 13.49
CA ASP A 83 10.65 1.88 14.19
C ASP A 83 10.20 0.42 14.27
N SER A 84 9.07 0.08 13.63
CA SER A 84 8.42 -1.24 13.59
C SER A 84 7.67 -1.63 14.88
N GLU A 85 7.76 -0.84 15.94
CA GLU A 85 6.99 -0.99 17.16
C GLU A 85 5.80 -0.02 17.17
N VAL A 86 4.80 -0.28 18.01
CA VAL A 86 3.72 0.69 18.24
C VAL A 86 3.72 0.94 19.74
N SER A 87 4.15 2.12 20.15
CA SER A 87 4.48 2.43 21.53
C SER A 87 4.18 3.89 21.88
N VAL A 88 4.50 4.28 23.11
CA VAL A 88 4.41 5.67 23.56
C VAL A 88 5.38 6.59 22.80
N ALA A 89 6.43 6.04 22.17
CA ALA A 89 7.32 6.81 21.31
C ALA A 89 6.57 7.37 20.08
N ASP A 90 5.63 6.61 19.52
CA ASP A 90 4.81 7.03 18.38
C ASP A 90 3.89 8.19 18.72
N ILE A 91 3.37 8.24 19.96
CA ILE A 91 2.59 9.38 20.44
C ILE A 91 3.43 10.65 20.38
N THR A 92 4.69 10.57 20.83
CA THR A 92 5.58 11.73 20.84
C THR A 92 5.86 12.19 19.40
N SER A 93 6.09 11.26 18.49
CA SER A 93 6.29 11.55 17.08
C SER A 93 5.04 12.16 16.43
N LEU A 94 3.85 11.63 16.73
CA LEU A 94 2.59 12.15 16.23
C LEU A 94 2.31 13.57 16.73
N VAL A 95 2.54 13.82 18.02
CA VAL A 95 2.40 15.18 18.59
C VAL A 95 3.39 16.14 17.92
N ASN A 96 4.63 15.72 17.69
CA ASN A 96 5.59 16.55 16.96
C ASN A 96 5.10 16.88 15.55
N ILE A 97 4.61 15.89 14.79
CA ILE A 97 4.04 16.11 13.45
C ILE A 97 2.90 17.13 13.48
N VAL A 98 1.96 16.98 14.42
CA VAL A 98 0.81 17.89 14.55
C VAL A 98 1.24 19.31 14.93
N LEU A 99 2.34 19.47 15.67
CA LEU A 99 2.83 20.78 16.12
C LEU A 99 3.77 21.47 15.13
N THR A 100 4.47 20.72 14.27
CA THR A 100 5.47 21.28 13.34
C THR A 100 4.94 21.54 11.94
N ASN A 101 3.84 20.91 11.54
CA ASN A 101 3.24 21.08 10.22
C ASN A 101 2.07 22.09 10.25
N GLU A 102 1.81 22.70 9.09
CA GLU A 102 0.62 23.53 8.92
C GLU A 102 -0.62 22.64 8.76
N SER A 103 -1.73 23.02 9.41
CA SER A 103 -3.00 22.31 9.34
C SER A 103 -3.84 22.81 8.15
N PRO A 104 -4.59 21.94 7.45
CA PRO A 104 -4.74 20.49 7.66
C PRO A 104 -3.55 19.68 7.14
N ILE A 105 -3.26 18.58 7.83
CA ILE A 105 -2.21 17.61 7.43
C ILE A 105 -2.90 16.47 6.70
N ASP A 106 -2.52 16.22 5.46
CA ASP A 106 -3.08 15.14 4.65
C ASP A 106 -2.58 13.78 5.14
N ALA A 107 -3.48 12.81 5.34
CA ALA A 107 -3.13 11.44 5.71
C ALA A 107 -2.19 10.75 4.70
N ALA A 108 -2.14 11.22 3.45
CA ALA A 108 -1.20 10.71 2.45
C ALA A 108 0.27 10.98 2.82
N ASP A 109 0.57 12.06 3.55
CA ASP A 109 1.95 12.40 3.97
C ASP A 109 2.41 11.55 5.16
N PHE A 110 1.47 11.12 6.02
CA PHE A 110 1.74 10.31 7.20
C PHE A 110 0.72 9.14 7.31
N PRO A 111 0.81 8.12 6.45
CA PRO A 111 -0.19 7.07 6.34
C PRO A 111 -0.33 6.17 7.58
N SER A 112 0.67 6.14 8.46
CA SER A 112 0.59 5.42 9.74
C SER A 112 -0.09 6.23 10.85
N ALA A 113 -0.29 7.54 10.64
CA ALA A 113 -0.79 8.48 11.64
C ALA A 113 -2.30 8.75 11.57
N ASP A 114 -2.97 8.48 10.44
CA ASP A 114 -4.45 8.56 10.34
C ASP A 114 -5.10 7.32 10.99
N LEU A 115 -5.44 7.47 12.27
CA LEU A 115 -5.92 6.42 13.15
C LEU A 115 -7.42 6.42 13.36
N ASN A 116 -8.12 7.50 12.98
CA ASN A 116 -9.57 7.55 12.96
C ASN A 116 -10.16 7.34 11.55
N GLY A 117 -9.34 7.38 10.49
CA GLY A 117 -9.73 7.14 9.10
C GLY A 117 -10.46 8.32 8.46
N ASP A 118 -10.28 9.54 8.95
CA ASP A 118 -10.97 10.73 8.44
C ASP A 118 -10.21 11.42 7.28
N GLY A 119 -9.00 10.97 6.97
CA GLY A 119 -8.17 11.50 5.89
C GLY A 119 -7.31 12.69 6.28
N GLU A 120 -7.35 13.12 7.54
CA GLU A 120 -6.47 14.14 8.10
C GLU A 120 -5.64 13.56 9.25
N VAL A 121 -4.51 14.20 9.57
CA VAL A 121 -3.70 13.84 10.74
C VAL A 121 -3.77 14.94 11.78
N GLY A 122 -4.24 14.62 12.97
CA GLY A 122 -4.48 15.60 14.02
C GLY A 122 -4.56 15.05 15.45
N VAL A 123 -5.12 15.86 16.34
CA VAL A 123 -5.26 15.53 17.77
C VAL A 123 -6.25 14.38 18.00
N ALA A 124 -7.20 14.18 17.09
CA ALA A 124 -8.11 13.04 17.12
C ALA A 124 -7.35 11.71 16.98
N ASP A 125 -6.30 11.68 16.16
CA ASP A 125 -5.45 10.50 15.99
C ASP A 125 -4.59 10.21 17.21
N VAL A 126 -4.12 11.25 17.92
CA VAL A 126 -3.41 11.08 19.19
C VAL A 126 -4.28 10.32 20.19
N THR A 127 -5.57 10.67 20.27
CA THR A 127 -6.51 9.97 21.16
C THR A 127 -6.72 8.52 20.70
N SER A 128 -6.81 8.30 19.39
CA SER A 128 -6.96 6.97 18.80
C SER A 128 -5.73 6.09 19.04
N LEU A 129 -4.52 6.66 18.99
CA LEU A 129 -3.27 5.96 19.29
C LEU A 129 -3.19 5.52 20.74
N VAL A 130 -3.60 6.39 21.67
CA VAL A 130 -3.64 6.06 23.10
C VAL A 130 -4.59 4.88 23.34
N ASN A 131 -5.79 4.90 22.76
CA ASN A 131 -6.74 3.79 22.89
C ASN A 131 -6.15 2.49 22.32
N LEU A 132 -5.49 2.58 21.17
CA LEU A 132 -4.84 1.43 20.52
C LEU A 132 -3.70 0.83 21.37
N LEU A 133 -2.98 1.64 22.16
CA LEU A 133 -1.97 1.13 23.10
C LEU A 133 -2.59 0.49 24.33
N LEU A 134 -3.69 1.05 24.85
CA LEU A 134 -4.39 0.50 26.02
C LEU A 134 -5.06 -0.84 25.73
N GLU A 135 -5.49 -1.08 24.48
CA GLU A 135 -6.05 -2.36 24.05
C GLU A 135 -5.00 -3.48 23.92
N GLN A 136 -3.70 -3.14 23.92
CA GLN A 136 -2.60 -4.11 23.79
C GLN A 136 -2.11 -4.66 25.13
N GLU A 137 -2.61 -4.16 26.26
CA GLU A 137 -2.36 -4.69 27.61
C GLU A 137 -3.41 -5.72 28.05
#